data_AF-A0A2H6MYK2-F1
#
_entry.id   AF-A0A2H6MYK2-F1
#
_cell.length_a   1.000
_cell.length_b   1.000
_cell.length_c   1.000
_cell.angle_alpha   90.00
_cell.angle_beta   90.00
_cell.angle_gamma   90.00
#
_symmetry.space_group_name_H-M   'P 1'
#
loop_
_entity.id
_entity.type
_entity.pdbx_description
1 polymer ?
#
loop_
_entity_poly.entity_id
_entity_poly.type
_entity_poly.pdbx_seq_one_letter_code
_entity_poly.pdbx_strand_id
1 'polypeptide(L)'
;ESPPSFLKDIFEKVCIERKPLRFCAERLRCLLHTLEIADISDFSPITLISNFATLVSTYSKGFTILIEPFDDRTPTILNPILHFSCMDASIAIKPVFERFQTVIITSGTLSPLDMYPQILDFRPVTMATFTMTLARTCLCPMIVGRGNDQVTISSKFETREDIAVIRNYGNLLLEMSAVVPDGIVAFFTSYQYMENIVASWYE
;
A
#
# COMPACT_ATOMS: atom_id res chain seq x y z
N GLU A 1 -19.09 2.30 -2.48
CA GLU A 1 -20.06 3.28 -1.94
C GLU A 1 -19.38 4.36 -1.12
N SER A 2 -20.02 5.53 -0.98
CA SER A 2 -19.53 6.57 -0.07
C SER A 2 -20.00 6.28 1.37
N PRO A 3 -19.20 6.56 2.41
CA PRO A 3 -19.61 6.41 3.80
C PRO A 3 -20.95 7.07 4.18
N PRO A 4 -21.29 8.29 3.73
CA PRO A 4 -22.59 8.88 4.06
C PRO A 4 -23.77 8.17 3.39
N SER A 5 -23.58 7.62 2.17
CA SER A 5 -24.62 6.82 1.52
C SER A 5 -24.88 5.53 2.31
N PHE A 6 -23.80 4.85 2.70
CA PHE A 6 -23.88 3.65 3.52
C PHE A 6 -24.55 3.88 4.87
N LEU A 7 -24.27 5.02 5.53
CA LEU A 7 -24.96 5.40 6.77
C LEU A 7 -26.45 5.68 6.55
N LYS A 8 -26.83 6.26 5.40
CA LYS A 8 -28.24 6.50 5.06
C LYS A 8 -28.98 5.17 4.89
N ASP A 9 -28.37 4.21 4.20
CA ASP A 9 -28.93 2.88 4.00
C ASP A 9 -29.09 2.12 5.32
N ILE A 10 -28.12 2.25 6.24
CA ILE A 10 -28.23 1.70 7.60
C ILE A 10 -29.41 2.31 8.34
N PHE A 11 -29.60 3.63 8.24
CA PHE A 11 -30.72 4.30 8.89
C PHE A 11 -32.07 3.84 8.31
N GLU A 12 -32.18 3.72 6.99
CA GLU A 12 -33.41 3.29 6.32
C GLU A 12 -33.77 1.81 6.60
N LYS A 13 -32.78 0.91 6.65
CA LYS A 13 -33.02 -0.53 6.82
C LYS A 13 -33.01 -1.01 8.27
N VAL A 14 -32.19 -0.43 9.13
CA VAL A 14 -31.91 -0.92 10.50
C VAL A 14 -32.27 0.12 11.56
N CYS A 15 -32.67 1.33 11.17
CA CYS A 15 -33.05 2.41 12.09
C CYS A 15 -31.95 2.80 13.09
N ILE A 16 -30.67 2.65 12.71
CA ILE A 16 -29.54 3.04 13.55
C ILE A 16 -29.07 4.44 13.16
N GLU A 17 -29.07 5.35 14.14
CA GLU A 17 -28.57 6.70 13.96
C GLU A 17 -27.03 6.77 13.95
N ARG A 18 -26.49 7.80 13.30
CA ARG A 18 -25.05 8.08 13.24
C ARG A 18 -24.43 8.33 14.63
N LYS A 19 -25.15 9.00 15.53
CA LYS A 19 -24.60 9.45 16.82
C LYS A 19 -24.27 8.29 17.77
N PRO A 20 -25.13 7.27 17.96
CA PRO A 20 -24.77 6.05 18.70
C PRO A 20 -23.57 5.30 18.12
N LEU A 21 -23.48 5.18 16.79
CA LEU A 21 -22.38 4.46 16.12
C LEU A 21 -20.99 5.05 16.43
N ARG A 22 -20.92 6.37 16.66
CA ARG A 22 -19.66 7.05 16.99
C ARG A 22 -19.05 6.62 18.31
N PHE A 23 -19.87 6.18 19.26
CA PHE A 23 -19.41 5.76 20.60
C PHE A 23 -19.34 4.24 20.74
N CYS A 24 -19.48 3.49 19.65
CA CYS A 24 -19.54 2.03 19.67
C CYS A 24 -18.24 1.41 20.21
N ALA A 25 -17.08 1.83 19.70
CA ALA A 25 -15.78 1.32 20.13
C ALA A 25 -15.49 1.66 21.60
N GLU A 26 -15.78 2.89 22.04
CA GLU A 26 -15.61 3.30 23.43
C GLU A 26 -16.52 2.50 24.38
N ARG A 27 -17.79 2.32 23.99
CA ARG A 27 -18.76 1.57 24.78
C ARG A 27 -18.37 0.10 24.93
N LEU A 28 -17.91 -0.53 23.84
CA LEU A 28 -17.43 -1.91 23.88
C LEU A 28 -16.21 -2.03 24.80
N ARG A 29 -15.25 -1.10 24.69
CA ARG A 29 -14.07 -1.09 25.56
C ARG A 29 -14.44 -0.95 27.04
N CYS A 30 -15.38 -0.07 27.37
CA CYS A 30 -15.89 0.04 28.73
C CYS A 30 -16.56 -1.26 29.21
N LEU A 31 -17.37 -1.90 28.35
CA LEU A 31 -18.05 -3.15 28.68
C LEU A 31 -17.06 -4.29 28.97
N LEU A 32 -16.05 -4.48 28.11
CA LEU A 32 -15.02 -5.50 28.30
C LEU A 32 -14.25 -5.29 29.61
N HIS A 33 -13.96 -4.04 29.96
CA HIS A 33 -13.32 -3.70 31.23
C HIS A 33 -14.24 -3.95 32.44
N THR A 34 -15.53 -3.61 32.36
CA THR A 34 -16.49 -3.84 33.45
C THR A 34 -16.73 -5.34 33.69
N LEU A 35 -16.66 -6.16 32.65
CA LEU A 35 -16.82 -7.61 32.74
C LEU A 35 -15.54 -8.34 33.19
N GLU A 36 -14.44 -7.63 33.42
CA GLU A 36 -13.15 -8.19 33.87
C GLU A 36 -12.68 -9.39 33.03
N ILE A 37 -12.88 -9.31 31.71
CA ILE A 37 -12.52 -10.40 30.80
C ILE A 37 -11.00 -10.50 30.70
N ALA A 38 -10.45 -11.67 31.03
CA ALA A 38 -9.01 -11.93 31.02
C ALA A 38 -8.44 -12.08 29.60
N ASP A 39 -9.20 -12.69 28.68
CA ASP A 39 -8.75 -12.90 27.29
C ASP A 39 -9.48 -11.97 26.31
N ILE A 40 -8.75 -10.96 25.83
CA ILE A 40 -9.26 -9.96 24.88
C ILE A 40 -9.13 -10.47 23.44
N SER A 41 -8.30 -11.49 23.20
CA SER A 41 -7.99 -11.95 21.84
C SER A 41 -9.20 -12.57 21.15
N ASP A 42 -10.03 -13.29 21.91
CA ASP A 42 -11.30 -13.86 21.47
C ASP A 42 -12.29 -12.80 20.94
N PHE A 43 -12.19 -11.57 21.45
CA PHE A 43 -13.07 -10.44 21.09
C PHE A 43 -12.49 -9.54 19.98
N SER A 44 -11.39 -9.94 19.34
CA SER A 44 -10.78 -9.20 18.23
C SER A 44 -11.75 -8.91 17.08
N PRO A 45 -12.58 -9.88 16.59
CA PRO A 45 -13.53 -9.60 15.51
C PRO A 45 -14.61 -8.57 15.88
N ILE A 46 -15.11 -8.63 17.11
CA ILE A 46 -16.12 -7.68 17.60
C ILE A 46 -15.50 -6.28 17.77
N THR A 47 -14.26 -6.23 18.24
CA THR A 47 -13.48 -4.99 18.33
C THR A 47 -13.29 -4.38 16.94
N LEU A 48 -12.96 -5.18 15.93
CA LEU A 48 -12.83 -4.74 14.54
C LEU A 48 -14.14 -4.14 14.00
N ILE A 49 -15.28 -4.81 14.22
CA ILE A 49 -16.59 -4.30 13.80
C ILE A 49 -16.93 -2.98 14.52
N SER A 50 -16.64 -2.88 15.83
CA SER A 50 -16.91 -1.67 16.61
C SER A 50 -16.04 -0.48 16.16
N ASN A 51 -14.79 -0.74 15.80
CA ASN A 51 -13.88 0.25 15.22
C ASN A 51 -14.37 0.70 13.85
N PHE A 52 -14.77 -0.24 12.99
CA PHE A 52 -15.38 0.07 11.69
C PHE A 52 -16.63 0.95 11.84
N ALA A 53 -17.56 0.60 12.73
CA ALA A 53 -18.76 1.39 13.01
C ALA A 53 -18.43 2.84 13.46
N THR A 54 -17.40 2.98 14.29
CA THR A 54 -16.92 4.28 14.78
C THR A 54 -16.25 5.08 13.65
N LEU A 55 -15.48 4.44 12.78
CA LEU A 55 -14.79 5.09 11.66
C LEU A 55 -15.79 5.58 10.60
N VAL A 56 -16.73 4.72 10.18
CA VAL A 56 -17.76 5.06 9.18
C VAL A 56 -18.63 6.23 9.66
N SER A 57 -18.96 6.27 10.95
CA SER A 57 -19.75 7.36 11.53
C SER A 57 -18.96 8.66 11.72
N THR A 58 -17.64 8.58 11.92
CA THR A 58 -16.79 9.75 12.18
C THR A 58 -16.28 10.38 10.89
N TYR A 59 -15.66 9.59 10.02
CA TYR A 59 -14.97 10.09 8.83
C TYR A 59 -15.83 9.94 7.57
N SER A 60 -16.32 11.08 7.07
CA SER A 60 -17.16 11.11 5.85
C SER A 60 -16.43 11.60 4.60
N LYS A 61 -15.22 12.17 4.73
CA LYS A 61 -14.43 12.74 3.64
C LYS A 61 -13.16 11.94 3.45
N GLY A 62 -12.81 11.61 2.20
CA GLY A 62 -11.57 10.90 1.87
C GLY A 62 -11.62 9.39 2.10
N PHE A 63 -12.75 8.82 2.51
CA PHE A 63 -12.93 7.38 2.71
C PHE A 63 -13.92 6.80 1.71
N THR A 64 -13.67 5.56 1.31
CA THR A 64 -14.53 4.79 0.39
C THR A 64 -14.77 3.40 0.96
N ILE A 65 -16.01 2.91 0.84
CA ILE A 65 -16.37 1.53 1.14
C ILE A 65 -16.37 0.75 -0.17
N LEU A 66 -15.54 -0.28 -0.27
CA LEU A 66 -15.50 -1.20 -1.40
C LEU A 66 -15.98 -2.57 -0.92
N ILE A 67 -16.87 -3.19 -1.69
CA ILE A 67 -17.39 -4.53 -1.40
C ILE A 67 -17.02 -5.38 -2.60
N GLU A 68 -16.11 -6.33 -2.39
CA GLU A 68 -15.61 -7.23 -3.41
C GLU A 68 -16.22 -8.61 -3.15
N PRO A 69 -17.16 -9.08 -3.98
CA PRO A 69 -17.85 -10.36 -3.75
C PRO A 69 -16.96 -11.59 -4.06
N PHE A 70 -15.92 -11.40 -4.86
CA PHE A 70 -15.00 -12.44 -5.31
C PHE A 70 -13.56 -11.94 -5.17
N ASP A 71 -12.64 -12.86 -4.92
CA ASP A 71 -11.21 -12.59 -4.99
C ASP A 71 -10.78 -12.55 -6.48
N ASP A 72 -9.97 -11.56 -6.84
CA ASP A 72 -9.38 -11.41 -8.19
C ASP A 72 -8.67 -12.69 -8.66
N ARG A 73 -8.09 -13.46 -7.73
CA ARG A 73 -7.34 -14.69 -8.05
C ARG A 73 -8.24 -15.91 -8.23
N THR A 74 -9.41 -15.95 -7.60
CA THR A 74 -10.33 -17.09 -7.63
C THR A 74 -11.77 -16.61 -7.82
N PRO A 75 -12.17 -16.20 -9.05
CA PRO A 75 -13.46 -15.55 -9.30
C PRO A 75 -14.66 -16.49 -9.13
N THR A 76 -14.45 -17.80 -9.05
CA THR A 76 -15.50 -18.80 -8.87
C THR A 76 -15.79 -19.12 -7.41
N ILE A 77 -14.90 -18.76 -6.48
CA ILE A 77 -15.08 -19.00 -5.06
C ILE A 77 -15.72 -17.76 -4.43
N LEU A 78 -16.88 -17.95 -3.80
CA LEU A 78 -17.56 -16.89 -3.07
C LEU A 78 -16.76 -16.55 -1.81
N ASN A 79 -16.09 -15.41 -1.81
CA ASN A 79 -15.36 -14.88 -0.66
C ASN A 79 -15.57 -13.35 -0.57
N PRO A 80 -16.70 -12.89 -0.03
CA PRO A 80 -17.02 -11.48 0.01
C PRO A 80 -16.18 -10.75 1.06
N ILE A 81 -15.45 -9.72 0.64
CA ILE A 81 -14.64 -8.87 1.49
C ILE A 81 -15.15 -7.43 1.41
N LEU A 82 -15.21 -6.76 2.56
CA LEU A 82 -15.54 -5.35 2.66
C LEU A 82 -14.29 -4.57 3.08
N HIS A 83 -13.85 -3.66 2.22
CA HIS A 83 -12.74 -2.75 2.47
C HIS A 83 -13.26 -1.36 2.84
N PHE A 84 -12.82 -0.86 4.00
CA PHE A 84 -12.96 0.54 4.37
C PHE A 84 -11.63 1.25 4.12
N SER A 85 -11.48 1.83 2.93
CA SER A 85 -10.20 2.36 2.45
C SER A 85 -10.14 3.88 2.61
N CYS A 86 -9.08 4.36 3.28
CA CYS A 86 -8.73 5.77 3.33
C CYS A 86 -7.92 6.14 2.09
N MET A 87 -8.40 7.13 1.32
CA MET A 87 -7.72 7.66 0.14
C MET A 87 -6.96 8.95 0.44
N ASP A 88 -7.18 9.56 1.60
CA ASP A 88 -6.59 10.84 1.98
C ASP A 88 -5.58 10.65 3.14
N ALA A 89 -4.30 10.65 2.79
CA ALA A 89 -3.21 10.49 3.74
C ALA A 89 -3.04 11.71 4.67
N SER A 90 -3.55 12.89 4.28
CA SER A 90 -3.43 14.12 5.08
C SER A 90 -4.15 14.00 6.43
N ILE A 91 -5.24 13.21 6.49
CA ILE A 91 -6.07 13.03 7.69
C ILE A 91 -5.25 12.45 8.85
N ALA A 92 -4.35 11.51 8.56
CA ALA A 92 -3.54 10.84 9.57
C ALA A 92 -2.41 11.73 10.12
N ILE A 93 -1.80 12.55 9.25
CA ILE A 93 -0.66 13.39 9.62
C ILE A 93 -1.07 14.76 10.19
N LYS A 94 -2.28 15.23 9.88
CA LYS A 94 -2.84 16.50 10.37
C LYS A 94 -2.64 16.76 11.87
N PRO A 95 -2.97 15.85 12.81
CA PRO A 95 -2.75 16.09 14.24
C PRO A 95 -1.27 16.24 14.61
N VAL A 96 -0.35 15.67 13.83
CA VAL A 96 1.10 15.82 14.05
C VAL A 96 1.52 17.25 13.69
N PHE A 97 1.06 17.77 12.55
CA PHE A 97 1.35 19.15 12.14
C PHE A 97 0.68 20.20 13.03
N GLU A 98 -0.50 19.92 13.60
CA GLU A 98 -1.17 20.85 14.52
C GLU A 98 -0.54 20.85 15.91
N ARG A 99 -0.03 19.69 16.38
CA ARG A 99 0.52 19.55 17.74
C ARG A 99 1.96 20.03 17.88
N PHE A 100 2.77 19.88 16.84
CA PHE A 100 4.20 20.19 16.88
C PHE A 100 4.53 21.41 16.05
N GLN A 101 5.36 22.31 16.58
CA GLN A 101 5.73 23.56 15.90
C GLN A 101 6.59 23.30 14.64
N THR A 102 7.51 22.34 14.71
CA THR A 102 8.43 22.03 13.61
C THR A 102 8.52 20.52 13.43
N VAL A 103 8.13 20.04 12.25
CA VAL A 103 8.22 18.63 11.85
C VAL A 103 9.15 18.56 10.65
N ILE A 104 10.20 17.74 10.74
CA ILE A 104 11.20 17.55 9.68
C ILE A 104 11.01 16.16 9.09
N ILE A 105 10.75 16.10 7.79
CA ILE A 105 10.67 14.85 7.03
C ILE A 105 11.99 14.68 6.27
N THR A 106 12.77 13.67 6.64
CA THR A 106 14.05 13.35 5.99
C THR A 106 14.02 11.92 5.46
N SER A 107 14.32 11.75 4.18
CA SER A 107 14.60 10.45 3.59
C SER A 107 15.58 10.62 2.43
N GLY A 108 16.43 9.62 2.22
CA GLY A 108 17.46 9.64 1.16
C GLY A 108 16.92 9.38 -0.24
N THR A 109 15.65 8.96 -0.37
CA THR A 109 15.05 8.53 -1.65
C THR A 109 13.78 9.29 -2.00
N LEU A 110 13.49 10.42 -1.33
CA LEU A 110 12.33 11.24 -1.66
C LEU A 110 12.49 11.86 -3.05
N SER A 111 11.65 11.43 -4.00
CA SER A 111 11.65 11.95 -5.37
C SER A 111 10.29 11.70 -6.02
N PRO A 112 9.69 12.70 -6.71
CA PRO A 112 9.99 14.13 -6.65
C PRO A 112 9.52 14.77 -5.32
N LEU A 113 10.23 15.78 -4.83
CA LEU A 113 9.89 16.44 -3.55
C LEU A 113 8.54 17.18 -3.58
N ASP A 114 8.12 17.65 -4.75
CA ASP A 114 6.91 18.49 -4.90
C ASP A 114 5.60 17.73 -4.68
N MET A 115 5.61 16.39 -4.76
CA MET A 115 4.39 15.59 -4.55
C MET A 115 4.02 15.46 -3.07
N TYR A 116 4.99 15.42 -2.15
CA TYR A 116 4.70 15.20 -0.73
C TYR A 116 3.84 16.32 -0.11
N PRO A 117 4.12 17.61 -0.34
CA PRO A 117 3.28 18.71 0.13
C PRO A 117 1.84 18.63 -0.38
N GLN A 118 1.66 18.19 -1.64
CA GLN A 118 0.33 18.08 -2.27
C GLN A 118 -0.49 16.93 -1.70
N ILE A 119 0.14 15.78 -1.44
CA ILE A 119 -0.54 14.58 -0.92
C ILE A 119 -0.87 14.73 0.57
N LEU A 120 0.04 15.31 1.34
CA LEU A 120 -0.08 15.40 2.81
C LEU A 120 -0.68 16.73 3.30
N ASP A 121 -1.07 17.62 2.38
CA ASP A 121 -1.69 18.93 2.64
C ASP A 121 -0.89 19.80 3.65
N PHE A 122 0.41 19.99 3.38
CA PHE A 122 1.26 20.88 4.19
C PHE A 122 2.08 21.83 3.32
N ARG A 123 2.52 22.94 3.93
CA ARG A 123 3.38 23.94 3.29
C ARG A 123 4.76 23.94 3.93
N PRO A 124 5.76 23.25 3.33
CA PRO A 124 7.13 23.30 3.84
C PRO A 124 7.73 24.69 3.66
N VAL A 125 8.50 25.13 4.66
CA VAL A 125 9.32 26.36 4.56
C VAL A 125 10.55 26.10 3.68
N THR A 126 11.15 24.92 3.83
CA THR A 126 12.34 24.50 3.09
C THR A 126 12.10 23.14 2.44
N MET A 127 12.31 23.08 1.13
CA MET A 127 12.43 21.82 0.38
C MET A 127 13.83 21.81 -0.22
N ALA A 128 14.67 20.90 0.26
CA ALA A 128 16.07 20.83 -0.13
C ALA A 128 16.43 19.39 -0.49
N THR A 129 17.12 19.23 -1.61
CA THR A 129 17.79 17.98 -1.99
C THR A 129 19.28 18.18 -1.80
N PHE A 130 19.89 17.32 -0.98
CA PHE A 130 21.34 17.31 -0.83
C PHE A 130 21.92 16.27 -1.78
N THR A 131 22.69 16.72 -2.77
CA THR A 131 23.43 15.82 -3.64
C THR A 131 24.60 15.21 -2.87
N MET A 132 24.78 13.90 -3.02
CA MET A 132 25.90 13.22 -2.40
C MET A 132 27.19 13.64 -3.11
N THR A 133 28.16 14.19 -2.37
CA THR A 133 29.50 14.49 -2.89
C THR A 133 30.45 13.37 -2.47
N LEU A 134 30.99 12.66 -3.45
CA LEU A 134 31.99 11.62 -3.22
C LEU A 134 33.25 11.97 -3.98
N ALA A 135 34.42 11.68 -3.39
CA ALA A 135 35.71 11.87 -4.03
C ALA A 135 35.93 10.92 -5.24
N ARG A 136 35.11 9.87 -5.36
CA ARG A 136 35.12 8.87 -6.45
C ARG A 136 33.68 8.50 -6.82
N THR A 137 33.48 8.03 -8.04
CA THR A 137 32.18 7.51 -8.50
C THR A 137 31.92 6.14 -7.89
N CYS A 138 31.25 6.08 -6.73
CA CYS A 138 30.94 4.82 -6.04
C CYS A 138 29.67 4.11 -6.56
N LEU A 139 28.93 4.72 -7.48
CA LEU A 139 27.68 4.19 -8.02
C LEU A 139 27.67 4.35 -9.54
N CYS A 140 27.24 3.32 -10.26
CA CYS A 140 27.06 3.33 -11.71
C CYS A 140 25.64 2.86 -12.04
N PRO A 141 24.62 3.75 -11.98
CA PRO A 141 23.28 3.41 -12.41
C PRO A 141 23.27 3.25 -13.94
N MET A 142 22.78 2.11 -14.43
CA MET A 142 22.65 1.81 -15.85
C MET A 142 21.23 1.33 -16.15
N ILE A 143 20.63 1.86 -17.20
CA ILE A 143 19.32 1.43 -17.69
C ILE A 143 19.53 0.49 -18.87
N VAL A 144 19.26 -0.79 -18.68
CA VAL A 144 19.32 -1.80 -19.74
C VAL A 144 17.95 -1.91 -20.40
N GLY A 145 17.78 -1.24 -21.55
CA GLY A 145 16.48 -1.18 -22.25
C GLY A 145 16.29 -2.20 -23.37
N ARG A 146 17.36 -2.87 -23.83
CA ARG A 146 17.34 -3.80 -24.96
C ARG A 146 18.23 -5.01 -24.69
N GLY A 147 17.78 -6.17 -25.14
CA GLY A 147 18.55 -7.41 -25.10
C GLY A 147 19.55 -7.49 -26.25
N ASN A 148 20.37 -8.54 -26.24
CA ASN A 148 21.37 -8.80 -27.28
C ASN A 148 20.74 -8.91 -28.68
N ASP A 149 19.51 -9.43 -28.75
CA ASP A 149 18.72 -9.57 -29.97
C ASP A 149 18.01 -8.25 -30.41
N GLN A 150 18.37 -7.11 -29.81
CA GLN A 150 17.72 -5.79 -30.00
C GLN A 150 16.24 -5.71 -29.61
N VAL A 151 15.67 -6.78 -29.06
CA VAL A 151 14.32 -6.80 -28.51
C VAL A 151 14.27 -5.89 -27.27
N THR A 152 13.23 -5.06 -27.19
CA THR A 152 13.01 -4.18 -26.04
C THR A 152 12.67 -4.98 -24.80
N ILE A 153 13.44 -4.82 -23.74
CA ILE A 153 13.19 -5.47 -22.45
C ILE A 153 12.14 -4.64 -21.70
N SER A 154 11.01 -5.25 -21.40
CA SER A 154 9.88 -4.57 -20.77
C SER A 154 9.01 -5.55 -20.00
N SER A 155 8.65 -5.20 -18.77
CA SER A 155 7.72 -5.95 -17.92
C SER A 155 6.28 -5.45 -18.03
N LYS A 156 5.90 -4.80 -19.15
CA LYS A 156 4.51 -4.43 -19.44
C LYS A 156 3.63 -5.67 -19.47
N PHE A 157 2.37 -5.52 -19.06
CA PHE A 157 1.43 -6.63 -18.93
C PHE A 157 1.31 -7.48 -20.20
N GLU A 158 1.32 -6.84 -21.37
CA GLU A 158 1.22 -7.51 -22.68
C GLU A 158 2.49 -8.29 -23.05
N THR A 159 3.67 -7.75 -22.73
CA THR A 159 4.97 -8.28 -23.18
C THR A 159 5.63 -9.19 -22.15
N ARG A 160 5.02 -9.37 -20.97
CA ARG A 160 5.64 -10.12 -19.86
C ARG A 160 5.64 -11.64 -20.08
N GLU A 161 4.74 -12.15 -20.92
CA GLU A 161 4.63 -13.56 -21.29
C GLU A 161 5.45 -13.92 -22.54
N ASP A 162 6.07 -12.91 -23.19
CA ASP A 162 6.92 -13.14 -24.33
C ASP A 162 8.20 -13.87 -23.92
N ILE A 163 8.38 -15.07 -24.46
CA ILE A 163 9.54 -15.95 -24.21
C ILE A 163 10.85 -15.21 -24.54
N ALA A 164 10.85 -14.35 -25.58
CA ALA A 164 12.01 -13.55 -25.95
C ALA A 164 12.43 -12.58 -24.83
N VAL A 165 11.48 -11.98 -24.12
CA VAL A 165 11.76 -11.06 -23.01
C VAL A 165 12.26 -11.83 -21.78
N ILE A 166 11.62 -12.96 -21.46
CA ILE A 166 12.03 -13.85 -20.36
C ILE A 166 13.47 -14.35 -20.57
N ARG A 167 13.80 -14.78 -21.79
CA ARG A 167 15.17 -15.21 -22.15
C ARG A 167 16.18 -14.07 -22.01
N ASN A 168 15.81 -12.86 -22.43
CA ASN A 168 16.70 -11.70 -22.33
C ASN A 168 16.99 -11.31 -20.86
N TYR A 169 16.01 -11.41 -19.96
CA TYR A 169 16.26 -11.23 -18.52
C TYR A 169 17.21 -12.30 -17.96
N GLY A 170 17.06 -13.55 -18.40
CA GLY A 170 17.94 -14.65 -17.99
C GLY A 170 19.38 -14.44 -18.47
N ASN A 171 19.54 -14.08 -19.74
CA ASN A 171 20.86 -13.75 -20.32
C ASN A 171 21.52 -12.57 -19.60
N LEU A 172 20.76 -11.51 -19.28
CA LEU A 172 21.28 -10.37 -18.52
C LEU A 172 21.82 -10.79 -17.16
N LEU A 173 21.08 -11.62 -16.43
CA LEU A 173 21.49 -12.09 -15.11
C LEU A 173 22.69 -13.03 -15.20
N LEU A 174 22.75 -13.88 -16.22
CA LEU A 174 23.89 -14.76 -16.50
C LEU A 174 25.15 -13.95 -16.78
N GLU A 175 25.09 -12.97 -17.70
CA GLU A 175 26.22 -12.12 -18.05
C GLU A 175 26.70 -11.28 -16.85
N MET A 176 25.77 -10.71 -16.07
CA MET A 176 26.12 -9.96 -14.86
C MET A 176 26.75 -10.86 -13.80
N SER A 177 26.27 -12.09 -13.63
CA SER A 177 26.83 -13.05 -12.66
C SER A 177 28.26 -13.47 -12.98
N ALA A 178 28.67 -13.42 -14.25
CA ALA A 178 30.04 -13.72 -14.67
C ALA A 178 31.02 -12.57 -14.36
N VAL A 179 30.52 -11.33 -14.24
CA VAL A 179 31.35 -10.12 -14.09
C VAL A 179 31.35 -9.58 -12.65
N VAL A 180 30.22 -9.65 -11.95
CA VAL A 180 30.04 -9.04 -10.62
C VAL A 180 30.50 -10.01 -9.52
N PRO A 181 31.54 -9.66 -8.73
CA PRO A 181 31.95 -10.46 -7.57
C PRO A 181 30.97 -10.28 -6.39
N ASP A 182 30.98 -11.25 -5.47
CA ASP A 182 30.34 -11.16 -4.15
C ASP A 182 28.80 -11.06 -4.09
N GLY A 183 28.12 -11.43 -5.19
CA GLY A 183 26.67 -11.68 -5.21
C GLY A 183 25.83 -10.58 -5.86
N ILE A 184 24.63 -10.97 -6.31
CA ILE A 184 23.69 -10.11 -7.04
C ILE A 184 22.34 -10.14 -6.35
N VAL A 185 21.69 -8.98 -6.23
CA VAL A 185 20.31 -8.85 -5.76
C VAL A 185 19.42 -8.48 -6.94
N ALA A 186 18.47 -9.35 -7.28
CA ALA A 186 17.50 -9.13 -8.35
C ALA A 186 16.09 -8.93 -7.77
N PHE A 187 15.46 -7.80 -8.09
CA PHE A 187 14.08 -7.50 -7.69
C PHE A 187 13.12 -7.73 -8.85
N PHE A 188 12.04 -8.48 -8.59
CA PHE A 188 10.97 -8.74 -9.56
C PHE A 188 9.71 -7.93 -9.23
N THR A 189 8.84 -7.76 -10.23
CA THR A 189 7.60 -6.97 -10.09
C THR A 189 6.53 -7.63 -9.21
N SER A 190 6.48 -8.97 -9.18
CA SER A 190 5.60 -9.74 -8.30
C SER A 190 6.14 -11.14 -8.03
N TYR A 191 5.71 -11.76 -6.94
CA TYR A 191 6.09 -13.15 -6.61
C TYR A 191 5.63 -14.15 -7.66
N GLN A 192 4.41 -13.99 -8.18
CA GLN A 192 3.88 -14.87 -9.23
C GLN A 192 4.70 -14.75 -10.53
N TYR A 193 5.16 -13.54 -10.87
CA TYR A 193 6.01 -13.33 -12.03
C TYR A 193 7.40 -13.97 -11.83
N MET A 194 7.97 -13.85 -10.63
CA MET A 194 9.23 -14.48 -10.26
C MET A 194 9.15 -16.01 -10.40
N GLU A 195 8.11 -16.64 -9.83
CA GLU A 195 7.91 -18.09 -9.92
C GLU A 195 7.82 -18.57 -11.38
N ASN A 196 7.03 -17.88 -12.19
CA ASN A 196 6.88 -18.21 -13.61
C ASN A 196 8.20 -18.10 -14.38
N ILE A 197 8.94 -17.01 -14.19
CA ILE A 197 10.23 -16.81 -14.86
C ILE A 197 11.25 -17.88 -14.46
N VAL A 198 11.39 -18.11 -13.16
CA VAL A 198 12.38 -19.05 -12.64
C VAL A 198 12.07 -20.47 -13.10
N ALA A 199 10.79 -20.85 -13.16
CA ALA A 199 10.37 -22.11 -13.76
C ALA A 199 10.75 -22.19 -15.24
N SER A 200 10.47 -21.14 -16.03
CA SER A 200 10.83 -21.11 -17.46
C SER A 200 12.33 -21.05 -17.75
N TRP A 201 13.17 -20.64 -16.81
CA TRP A 201 14.63 -20.69 -16.95
C TRP A 201 15.22 -22.04 -16.56
N TYR A 202 14.51 -22.82 -15.75
CA TYR A 202 14.93 -24.15 -15.35
C TYR A 202 14.57 -25.21 -16.39
N GLU A 203 13.45 -25.02 -17.09
CA GLU A 203 13.02 -25.85 -18.24
C GLU A 203 13.94 -25.67 -19.46
#